data_AF-A0A7J6RG89-F1
#
_entry.id   AF-A0A7J6RG89-F1
#
_cell.length_a   1.000
_cell.length_b   1.000
_cell.length_c   1.000
_cell.angle_alpha   90.00
_cell.angle_beta   90.00
_cell.angle_gamma   90.00
#
_symmetry.space_group_name_H-M   'P 1'
#
loop_
_entity.id
_entity.type
_entity.pdbx_description
1 polymer ?
#
loop_
_entity_poly.entity_id
_entity_poly.type
_entity_poly.pdbx_seq_one_letter_code
_entity_poly.pdbx_strand_id
1 'polypeptide(L)'
;MSEPSFEKKDTPESVETTAEPSSKPLAIASAHAFPNLREDQVAMAMKFLSDPRTIASTSSRAQKEQFLRTKGLTDAEINASFQRLDASANQSVPPTSSPAVPSGVQLQPVYFPPPPPPPLPPSEPTWLTLLKTVVGAGTALMAGWWLFNRTRQEQQQQAVRQRAESSDTAAERDRLLMELLARERERKAER
;
A
#
# COMPACT_ATOMS: atom_id res chain seq x y z
N MET A 1 4.64 18.23 49.29
CA MET A 1 4.36 18.58 47.87
C MET A 1 4.39 17.27 47.12
N SER A 2 3.23 16.87 46.62
CA SER A 2 2.88 15.47 46.34
C SER A 2 3.34 15.00 44.95
N GLU A 3 3.80 13.76 44.90
CA GLU A 3 4.07 12.97 43.69
C GLU A 3 2.77 12.53 43.00
N PRO A 4 2.71 12.49 41.66
CA PRO A 4 1.63 11.80 40.95
C PRO A 4 1.97 10.32 40.72
N SER A 5 1.22 9.43 41.39
CA SER A 5 1.17 7.98 41.15
C SER A 5 0.79 7.65 39.71
N PHE A 6 1.64 6.88 39.03
CA PHE A 6 1.27 6.12 37.85
C PHE A 6 0.70 4.76 38.30
N GLU A 7 -0.63 4.63 38.27
CA GLU A 7 -1.30 3.36 38.53
C GLU A 7 -1.33 2.51 37.25
N LYS A 8 -0.56 1.43 37.30
CA LYS A 8 -0.51 0.32 36.35
C LYS A 8 -1.67 -0.62 36.68
N LYS A 9 -2.57 -0.90 35.73
CA LYS A 9 -3.51 -2.02 35.84
C LYS A 9 -3.56 -2.81 34.54
N ASP A 10 -2.82 -3.91 34.56
CA ASP A 10 -2.80 -4.94 33.54
C ASP A 10 -4.03 -5.88 33.65
N THR A 11 -4.27 -6.58 32.54
CA THR A 11 -4.77 -7.97 32.41
C THR A 11 -6.29 -8.22 32.23
N PRO A 12 -6.69 -9.35 31.59
CA PRO A 12 -7.28 -9.35 30.25
C PRO A 12 -8.64 -10.08 30.20
N GLU A 13 -9.48 -9.79 29.20
CA GLU A 13 -10.65 -10.64 28.95
C GLU A 13 -10.65 -11.10 27.49
N SER A 14 -10.36 -12.39 27.34
CA SER A 14 -10.56 -13.14 26.11
C SER A 14 -12.06 -13.23 25.84
N VAL A 15 -12.51 -12.74 24.69
CA VAL A 15 -13.80 -13.16 24.14
C VAL A 15 -13.54 -13.86 22.81
N GLU A 16 -13.58 -15.17 22.93
CA GLU A 16 -13.83 -16.15 21.88
C GLU A 16 -15.11 -15.76 21.12
N THR A 17 -14.97 -15.34 19.87
CA THR A 17 -16.08 -15.35 18.90
C THR A 17 -15.69 -16.21 17.72
N THR A 18 -16.14 -17.45 17.81
CA THR A 18 -16.35 -18.37 16.70
C THR A 18 -17.35 -17.75 15.73
N ALA A 19 -16.86 -17.29 14.57
CA ALA A 19 -17.69 -17.02 13.40
C ALA A 19 -16.89 -17.36 12.13
N GLU A 20 -17.12 -18.58 11.68
CA GLU A 20 -17.00 -19.13 10.34
C GLU A 20 -17.02 -18.10 9.18
N PRO A 21 -15.93 -17.92 8.43
CA PRO A 21 -15.99 -17.38 7.07
C PRO A 21 -16.17 -18.55 6.09
N SER A 22 -17.44 -18.89 5.85
CA SER A 22 -17.84 -19.82 4.82
C SER A 22 -17.59 -19.24 3.42
N SER A 23 -16.77 -19.97 2.67
CA SER A 23 -16.89 -20.20 1.21
C SER A 23 -16.27 -19.19 0.23
N LYS A 24 -15.06 -19.58 -0.20
CA LYS A 24 -14.50 -19.57 -1.57
C LYS A 24 -13.68 -18.34 -2.00
N PRO A 25 -12.36 -18.37 -1.77
CA PRO A 25 -11.40 -18.07 -2.82
C PRO A 25 -11.18 -19.34 -3.65
N LEU A 26 -11.38 -19.24 -4.96
CA LEU A 26 -10.89 -20.22 -5.93
C LEU A 26 -9.37 -20.29 -5.81
N ALA A 27 -8.90 -21.26 -5.01
CA ALA A 27 -7.54 -21.72 -4.97
C ALA A 27 -7.22 -22.42 -6.31
N ILE A 28 -6.80 -21.63 -7.29
CA ILE A 28 -6.10 -22.15 -8.45
C ILE A 28 -4.75 -21.46 -8.46
N ALA A 29 -3.69 -22.27 -8.37
CA ALA A 29 -2.26 -21.92 -8.37
C ALA A 29 -1.63 -21.55 -7.02
N SER A 30 -1.61 -22.50 -6.08
CA SER A 30 -0.52 -22.56 -5.07
C SER A 30 0.03 -23.99 -4.96
N ALA A 31 0.36 -24.57 -6.11
CA ALA A 31 0.98 -25.89 -6.22
C ALA A 31 2.49 -25.80 -6.55
N HIS A 32 3.13 -24.64 -6.39
CA HIS A 32 4.59 -24.49 -6.51
C HIS A 32 5.24 -24.35 -5.13
N ALA A 33 4.82 -25.20 -4.18
CA ALA A 33 5.44 -25.32 -2.86
C ALA A 33 6.76 -26.13 -2.93
N PHE A 34 7.62 -25.81 -3.89
CA PHE A 34 9.02 -26.18 -3.83
C PHE A 34 9.82 -24.88 -3.61
N PRO A 35 10.66 -24.81 -2.56
CA PRO A 35 11.52 -23.66 -2.28
C PRO A 35 12.69 -23.59 -3.27
N ASN A 36 12.39 -23.74 -4.56
CA ASN A 36 13.35 -23.57 -5.63
C ASN A 36 13.22 -22.14 -6.12
N LEU A 37 14.23 -21.32 -5.83
CA LEU A 37 14.30 -19.94 -6.29
C LEU A 37 14.17 -19.93 -7.82
N ARG A 38 13.17 -19.24 -8.34
CA ARG A 38 13.02 -19.05 -9.79
C ARG A 38 14.07 -18.04 -10.24
N GLU A 39 15.24 -18.55 -10.61
CA GLU A 39 16.41 -17.74 -10.97
C GLU A 39 16.12 -16.75 -12.11
N ASP A 40 15.19 -17.08 -13.01
CA ASP A 40 14.68 -16.18 -14.05
C ASP A 40 13.99 -14.95 -13.45
N GLN A 41 13.16 -15.12 -12.42
CA GLN A 41 12.49 -14.01 -11.72
C GLN A 41 13.48 -13.16 -10.95
N VAL A 42 14.45 -13.80 -10.28
CA VAL A 42 15.52 -13.11 -9.55
C VAL A 42 16.37 -12.27 -10.51
N ALA A 43 16.70 -12.79 -11.70
CA ALA A 43 17.44 -12.06 -12.73
C ALA A 43 16.65 -10.87 -13.31
N MET A 44 15.34 -11.04 -13.56
CA MET A 44 14.47 -9.94 -13.98
C MET A 44 14.38 -8.84 -12.92
N ALA A 45 14.27 -9.22 -11.64
CA ALA A 45 14.26 -8.29 -10.53
C ALA A 45 15.60 -7.55 -10.40
N MET A 46 16.74 -8.25 -10.53
CA MET A 46 18.05 -7.60 -10.54
C MET A 46 18.16 -6.56 -11.66
N LYS A 47 17.72 -6.89 -12.88
CA LYS A 47 17.68 -5.95 -14.00
C LYS A 47 16.84 -4.72 -13.68
N PHE A 48 15.64 -4.91 -13.12
CA PHE A 48 14.77 -3.82 -12.69
C PHE A 48 15.40 -2.94 -11.60
N LEU A 49 16.04 -3.56 -10.59
CA LEU A 49 16.69 -2.86 -9.49
C LEU A 49 17.95 -2.09 -9.93
N SER A 50 18.64 -2.57 -10.97
CA SER A 50 19.81 -1.92 -11.57
C SER A 50 19.47 -0.76 -12.53
N ASP A 51 18.20 -0.64 -12.97
CA ASP A 51 17.81 0.38 -13.93
C ASP A 51 17.83 1.78 -13.28
N PRO A 52 18.58 2.75 -13.82
CA PRO A 52 18.67 4.11 -13.27
C PRO A 52 17.30 4.80 -13.20
N ARG A 53 16.37 4.49 -14.11
CA ARG A 53 15.01 5.06 -14.08
C ARG A 53 14.22 4.53 -12.88
N THR A 54 14.37 3.26 -12.55
CA THR A 54 13.74 2.66 -11.36
C THR A 54 14.33 3.23 -10.09
N ILE A 55 15.66 3.38 -10.04
CA ILE A 55 16.37 3.96 -8.90
C ILE A 55 15.92 5.42 -8.67
N ALA A 56 15.76 6.20 -9.74
CA ALA A 56 15.32 7.59 -9.66
C ALA A 56 13.81 7.74 -9.35
N SER A 57 12.96 6.84 -9.87
CA SER A 57 11.49 6.98 -9.75
C SER A 57 10.90 6.33 -8.50
N THR A 58 11.49 5.24 -8.02
CA THR A 58 11.06 4.54 -6.79
C THR A 58 12.10 4.78 -5.71
N SER A 59 11.85 5.80 -4.88
CA SER A 59 12.83 6.26 -3.91
C SER A 59 12.96 5.36 -2.69
N SER A 60 11.94 4.55 -2.36
CA SER A 60 11.98 3.67 -1.19
C SER A 60 12.10 2.19 -1.56
N ARG A 61 12.88 1.46 -0.74
CA ARG A 61 12.99 0.00 -0.82
C ARG A 61 11.63 -0.69 -0.75
N ALA A 62 10.74 -0.21 0.12
CA ALA A 62 9.39 -0.74 0.28
C ALA A 62 8.56 -0.67 -1.02
N GLN A 63 8.68 0.41 -1.80
CA GLN A 63 7.99 0.53 -3.09
C GLN A 63 8.53 -0.46 -4.13
N LYS A 64 9.86 -0.70 -4.13
CA LYS A 64 10.50 -1.70 -5.00
C LYS A 64 10.04 -3.11 -4.64
N GLU A 65 10.00 -3.45 -3.36
CA GLU A 65 9.49 -4.74 -2.86
C GLU A 65 8.01 -4.94 -3.25
N GLN A 66 7.17 -3.92 -3.07
CA GLN A 66 5.76 -3.98 -3.46
C GLN A 66 5.58 -4.19 -4.98
N PHE A 67 6.38 -3.52 -5.81
CA PHE A 67 6.36 -3.73 -7.26
C PHE A 67 6.78 -5.16 -7.64
N LEU A 68 7.81 -5.70 -7.01
CA LEU A 68 8.24 -7.08 -7.27
C LEU A 68 7.17 -8.10 -6.83
N ARG A 69 6.46 -7.85 -5.73
CA ARG A 69 5.31 -8.66 -5.32
C ARG A 69 4.17 -8.63 -6.33
N THR A 70 3.84 -7.47 -6.91
CA THR A 70 2.80 -7.40 -7.96
C THR A 70 3.24 -8.08 -9.26
N LYS A 71 4.55 -8.25 -9.48
CA LYS A 71 5.11 -9.08 -10.55
C LYS A 71 5.10 -10.58 -10.24
N GLY A 72 4.62 -10.98 -9.07
CA GLY A 72 4.50 -12.38 -8.67
C GLY A 72 5.78 -12.97 -8.08
N LEU A 73 6.72 -12.13 -7.63
CA LEU A 73 7.87 -12.59 -6.86
C LEU A 73 7.49 -12.83 -5.41
N THR A 74 8.05 -13.90 -4.85
CA THR A 74 7.96 -14.27 -3.44
C THR A 74 8.98 -13.48 -2.62
N ASP A 75 8.75 -13.34 -1.31
CA ASP A 75 9.65 -12.59 -0.44
C ASP A 75 11.09 -13.16 -0.40
N ALA A 76 11.23 -14.48 -0.56
CA ALA A 76 12.54 -15.14 -0.65
C ALA A 76 13.32 -14.71 -1.90
N GLU A 77 12.65 -14.65 -3.06
CA GLU A 77 13.25 -14.20 -4.33
C GLU A 77 13.63 -12.73 -4.26
N ILE A 78 12.74 -11.89 -3.70
CA ILE A 78 12.99 -10.45 -3.52
C ILE A 78 14.24 -10.22 -2.68
N ASN A 79 14.38 -10.90 -1.55
CA ASN A 79 15.54 -10.77 -0.68
C ASN A 79 16.83 -11.24 -1.39
N ALA A 80 16.77 -12.36 -2.10
CA ALA A 80 17.90 -12.86 -2.89
C ALA A 80 18.35 -11.86 -3.97
N SER A 81 17.41 -11.20 -4.67
CA SER A 81 17.73 -10.17 -5.66
C SER A 81 18.43 -8.96 -5.04
N PHE A 82 17.98 -8.47 -3.88
CA PHE A 82 18.64 -7.37 -3.18
C PHE A 82 20.04 -7.76 -2.71
N GLN A 83 20.21 -8.95 -2.12
CA GLN A 83 21.53 -9.44 -1.70
C GLN A 83 22.51 -9.53 -2.86
N ARG A 84 22.06 -10.00 -4.04
CA ARG A 84 22.89 -10.07 -5.24
C ARG A 84 23.20 -8.70 -5.82
N LEU A 85 22.28 -7.75 -5.73
CA LEU A 85 22.53 -6.37 -6.15
C LEU A 85 23.62 -5.73 -5.28
N ASP A 86 23.54 -5.89 -3.96
CA ASP A 86 24.53 -5.38 -3.01
C ASP A 86 25.89 -6.08 -3.19
N ALA A 87 25.90 -7.39 -3.45
CA ALA A 87 27.11 -8.14 -3.77
C ALA A 87 27.72 -7.70 -5.12
N SER A 88 26.90 -7.46 -6.13
CA SER A 88 27.34 -6.98 -7.45
C SER A 88 27.86 -5.55 -7.42
N ALA A 89 27.34 -4.70 -6.53
CA ALA A 89 27.85 -3.34 -6.32
C ALA A 89 29.28 -3.35 -5.75
N ASN A 90 29.63 -4.37 -4.96
CA ASN A 90 30.97 -4.54 -4.40
C ASN A 90 31.94 -5.30 -5.32
N GLN A 91 31.45 -6.07 -6.29
CA GLN A 91 32.25 -6.72 -7.32
C GLN A 91 32.39 -5.82 -8.57
N SER A 92 33.02 -4.65 -8.40
CA SER A 92 33.46 -3.84 -9.54
C SER A 92 34.75 -4.42 -10.11
N VAL A 93 34.66 -5.55 -10.82
CA VAL A 93 35.75 -6.07 -11.65
C VAL A 93 35.52 -5.58 -13.09
N PRO A 94 36.49 -4.90 -13.72
CA PRO A 94 36.27 -4.23 -14.99
C PRO A 94 36.01 -5.23 -16.12
N PRO A 95 35.04 -4.97 -17.03
CA PRO A 95 34.87 -5.78 -18.24
C PRO A 95 36.07 -5.60 -19.17
N THR A 96 36.85 -6.67 -19.32
CA THR A 96 37.94 -6.85 -20.28
C THR A 96 37.42 -6.88 -21.73
N SER A 97 37.60 -5.74 -22.39
CA SER A 97 38.06 -5.52 -23.78
C SER A 97 37.75 -6.49 -24.95
N SER A 98 37.34 -5.86 -26.08
CA SER A 98 37.77 -6.07 -27.49
C SER A 98 36.94 -7.00 -28.42
N PRO A 99 36.99 -6.85 -29.77
CA PRO A 99 37.91 -6.03 -30.58
C PRO A 99 37.27 -5.07 -31.62
N ALA A 100 38.09 -4.08 -32.00
CA ALA A 100 37.90 -3.18 -33.12
C ALA A 100 38.00 -3.91 -34.47
N VAL A 101 37.13 -3.54 -35.42
CA VAL A 101 37.14 -4.04 -36.80
C VAL A 101 37.49 -2.89 -37.75
N PRO A 102 38.46 -3.06 -38.67
CA PRO A 102 38.94 -1.98 -39.53
C PRO A 102 37.99 -1.64 -40.68
N SER A 103 37.92 -0.34 -40.96
CA SER A 103 37.20 0.30 -42.07
C SER A 103 37.67 -0.17 -43.44
N GLY A 104 36.74 -0.69 -44.25
CA GLY A 104 36.91 -0.89 -45.69
C GLY A 104 36.18 0.20 -46.47
N VAL A 105 36.93 1.01 -47.21
CA VAL A 105 36.41 2.03 -48.13
C VAL A 105 35.96 1.34 -49.42
N GLN A 106 34.66 1.37 -49.70
CA GLN A 106 34.09 0.91 -50.97
C GLN A 106 33.41 2.10 -51.67
N LEU A 107 33.95 2.49 -52.82
CA LEU A 107 33.39 3.52 -53.70
C LEU A 107 32.16 2.94 -54.42
N GLN A 108 30.98 3.50 -54.14
CA GLN A 108 29.73 3.11 -54.79
C GLN A 108 29.25 4.13 -55.84
N PRO A 109 28.48 3.69 -56.86
CA PRO A 109 28.00 4.52 -57.96
C PRO A 109 26.97 5.55 -57.49
N VAL A 110 27.01 6.75 -58.08
CA VAL A 110 26.11 7.87 -57.78
C VAL A 110 24.71 7.54 -58.31
N TYR A 111 23.85 7.08 -57.41
CA TYR A 111 22.41 6.92 -57.61
C TYR A 111 21.71 8.17 -57.08
N PHE A 112 20.97 8.89 -57.92
CA PHE A 112 20.17 10.03 -57.50
C PHE A 112 18.90 9.52 -56.78
N PRO A 113 18.73 9.77 -55.47
CA PRO A 113 17.57 9.31 -54.74
C PRO A 113 16.33 10.15 -55.13
N PRO A 114 15.13 9.55 -55.11
CA PRO A 114 13.88 10.27 -55.27
C PRO A 114 13.73 11.35 -54.18
N PRO A 115 13.02 12.46 -54.47
CA PRO A 115 12.82 13.55 -53.52
C PRO A 115 12.16 13.04 -52.23
N PRO A 116 12.60 13.53 -51.07
CA PRO A 116 12.11 13.05 -49.78
C PRO A 116 10.62 13.36 -49.63
N PRO A 117 9.83 12.41 -49.08
CA PRO A 117 8.43 12.66 -48.78
C PRO A 117 8.31 13.82 -47.78
N PRO A 118 7.21 14.61 -47.85
CA PRO A 118 6.99 15.73 -46.95
C PRO A 118 6.99 15.24 -45.48
N PRO A 119 7.52 16.06 -44.55
CA PRO A 119 7.58 15.70 -43.15
C PRO A 119 6.16 15.51 -42.60
N LEU A 120 5.91 14.32 -42.06
CA LEU A 120 4.68 14.01 -41.34
C LEU A 120 4.56 14.92 -40.11
N PRO A 121 3.36 15.41 -39.78
CA PRO A 121 3.16 16.20 -38.57
C PRO A 121 3.59 15.35 -37.35
N PRO A 122 4.21 15.97 -36.34
CA PRO A 122 4.62 15.26 -35.13
C PRO A 122 3.38 14.65 -34.47
N SER A 123 3.30 13.31 -34.44
CA SER A 123 2.25 12.63 -33.70
C SER A 123 2.43 12.99 -32.23
N GLU A 124 1.45 13.66 -31.63
CA GLU A 124 1.53 13.95 -30.21
C GLU A 124 1.73 12.64 -29.43
N PRO A 125 2.60 12.62 -28.42
CA PRO A 125 2.87 11.41 -27.68
C PRO A 125 1.59 10.93 -26.99
N THR A 126 1.07 9.78 -27.41
CA THR A 126 -0.17 9.17 -26.88
C THR A 126 -0.16 8.98 -25.36
N TRP A 127 1.02 8.92 -24.73
CA TRP A 127 1.16 8.84 -23.27
C TRP A 127 0.74 10.13 -22.55
N LEU A 128 0.89 11.31 -23.16
CA LEU A 128 0.46 12.59 -22.57
C LEU A 128 -1.07 12.69 -22.48
N THR A 129 -1.76 12.16 -23.49
CA THR A 129 -3.24 12.09 -23.52
C THR A 129 -3.78 11.12 -22.46
N LEU A 130 -3.06 10.00 -22.26
CA LEU A 130 -3.36 9.01 -21.22
C LEU A 130 -3.11 9.56 -19.81
N LEU A 131 -2.06 10.37 -19.62
CA LEU A 131 -1.78 10.98 -18.32
C LEU A 131 -2.87 11.98 -17.90
N LYS A 132 -3.35 12.81 -18.84
CA LYS A 132 -4.41 13.82 -18.58
C LYS A 132 -5.74 13.18 -18.17
N THR A 133 -6.10 12.06 -18.78
CA THR A 133 -7.36 11.35 -18.46
C THR A 133 -7.31 10.65 -17.11
N VAL A 134 -6.18 10.04 -16.75
CA VAL A 134 -6.01 9.37 -15.44
C VAL A 134 -6.01 10.38 -14.28
N VAL A 135 -5.34 11.54 -14.43
CA VAL A 135 -5.34 12.60 -13.40
C VAL A 135 -6.74 13.20 -13.21
N GLY A 136 -7.50 13.39 -14.29
CA GLY A 136 -8.87 13.89 -14.21
C GLY A 136 -9.85 12.93 -13.51
N ALA A 137 -9.72 11.62 -13.72
CA ALA A 137 -10.56 10.64 -13.04
C ALA A 137 -10.21 10.47 -11.55
N GLY A 138 -8.93 10.59 -11.19
CA GLY A 138 -8.47 10.44 -9.81
C GLY A 138 -8.97 11.54 -8.87
N THR A 139 -9.03 12.79 -9.34
CA THR A 139 -9.48 13.93 -8.51
C THR A 139 -10.96 13.86 -8.18
N ALA A 140 -11.81 13.41 -9.12
CA ALA A 140 -13.25 13.24 -8.88
C ALA A 140 -13.53 12.15 -7.82
N LEU A 141 -12.81 11.03 -7.87
CA LEU A 141 -12.94 9.95 -6.89
C LEU A 141 -12.43 10.37 -5.49
N MET A 142 -11.30 11.09 -5.42
CA MET A 142 -10.79 11.61 -4.14
C MET A 142 -11.71 12.66 -3.51
N ALA A 143 -12.27 13.57 -4.31
CA ALA A 143 -13.24 14.54 -3.81
C ALA A 143 -14.52 13.86 -3.31
N GLY A 144 -15.02 12.85 -4.04
CA GLY A 144 -16.16 12.04 -3.63
C GLY A 144 -15.90 11.25 -2.35
N TRP A 145 -14.74 10.57 -2.25
CA TRP A 145 -14.34 9.82 -1.06
C TRP A 145 -14.13 10.73 0.15
N TRP A 146 -13.50 11.90 -0.03
CA TRP A 146 -13.33 12.88 1.04
C TRP A 146 -14.67 13.43 1.54
N LEU A 147 -15.60 13.76 0.63
CA LEU A 147 -16.93 14.23 1.00
C LEU A 147 -17.73 13.15 1.74
N PHE A 148 -17.67 11.90 1.28
CA PHE A 148 -18.30 10.76 1.93
C PHE A 148 -17.72 10.49 3.32
N ASN A 149 -16.39 10.50 3.45
CA ASN A 149 -15.72 10.29 4.73
C ASN A 149 -16.04 11.43 5.72
N ARG A 150 -16.18 12.66 5.20
CA ARG A 150 -16.62 13.83 5.98
C ARG A 150 -18.03 13.65 6.55
N THR A 151 -19.00 13.18 5.74
CA THR A 151 -20.37 12.93 6.25
C THR A 151 -20.40 11.83 7.30
N ARG A 152 -19.55 10.80 7.13
CA ARG A 152 -19.42 9.70 8.10
C ARG A 152 -18.92 10.18 9.46
N GLN A 153 -18.05 11.18 9.48
CA GLN A 153 -17.54 11.77 10.71
C GLN A 153 -18.64 12.50 11.48
N GLU A 154 -19.55 13.19 10.79
CA GLU A 154 -20.70 13.88 11.41
C GLU A 154 -21.68 12.88 12.04
N GLN A 155 -21.95 11.76 11.36
CA GLN A 155 -22.75 10.65 11.90
C GLN A 155 -22.16 10.09 13.19
N GLN A 156 -20.84 9.90 13.25
CA GLN A 156 -20.18 9.44 14.47
C GLN A 156 -20.32 10.44 15.62
N GLN A 157 -20.21 11.74 15.35
CA GLN A 157 -20.42 12.76 16.38
C GLN A 157 -21.85 12.78 16.91
N GLN A 158 -22.85 12.62 16.02
CA GLN A 158 -24.25 12.54 16.44
C GLN A 158 -24.51 11.29 17.30
N ALA A 159 -23.95 10.14 16.91
CA ALA A 159 -24.06 8.91 17.69
C ALA A 159 -23.43 9.06 19.09
N VAL A 160 -22.27 9.74 19.20
CA VAL A 160 -21.64 10.03 20.50
C VAL A 160 -22.50 10.98 21.34
N ARG A 161 -23.11 12.01 20.75
CA ARG A 161 -24.02 12.92 21.46
C ARG A 161 -25.26 12.20 21.98
N GLN A 162 -25.90 11.38 21.15
CA GLN A 162 -27.04 10.57 21.58
C GLN A 162 -26.66 9.59 22.71
N ARG A 163 -25.45 9.02 22.66
CA ARG A 163 -24.94 8.17 23.74
C ARG A 163 -24.71 8.96 25.02
N ALA A 164 -24.23 10.20 24.94
CA ALA A 164 -24.07 11.08 26.09
C ALA A 164 -25.43 11.44 26.72
N GLU A 165 -26.40 11.85 25.90
CA GLU A 165 -27.76 12.20 26.38
C GLU A 165 -28.49 11.01 27.01
N SER A 166 -28.38 9.82 26.40
CA SER A 166 -28.95 8.60 26.98
C SER A 166 -28.25 8.17 28.27
N SER A 167 -26.94 8.42 28.42
CA SER A 167 -26.24 8.12 29.66
C SER A 167 -26.64 9.05 30.81
N ASP A 168 -26.93 10.33 30.52
CA ASP A 168 -27.33 11.30 31.53
C ASP A 168 -28.73 10.99 32.06
N THR A 169 -29.67 10.66 31.16
CA THR A 169 -31.02 10.21 31.53
C THR A 169 -31.01 8.87 32.27
N ALA A 170 -30.09 7.96 31.94
CA ALA A 170 -29.91 6.71 32.68
C ALA A 170 -29.39 6.98 34.11
N ALA A 171 -28.40 7.85 34.27
CA ALA A 171 -27.87 8.23 35.58
C ALA A 171 -28.92 8.93 36.47
N GLU A 172 -29.77 9.76 35.88
CA GLU A 172 -30.87 10.43 36.59
C GLU A 172 -31.92 9.41 37.09
N ARG A 173 -32.26 8.42 36.26
CA ARG A 173 -33.14 7.31 36.66
C ARG A 173 -32.58 6.51 37.82
N ASP A 174 -31.30 6.15 37.76
CA ASP A 174 -30.65 5.40 38.82
C ASP A 174 -30.60 6.20 40.14
N ARG A 175 -30.38 7.52 40.06
CA ARG A 175 -30.42 8.41 41.22
C ARG A 175 -31.81 8.44 41.88
N LEU A 176 -32.87 8.53 41.08
CA LEU A 176 -34.25 8.52 41.58
C LEU A 176 -34.62 7.18 42.22
N LEU A 177 -34.15 6.06 41.65
CA LEU A 177 -34.35 4.73 42.24
C LEU A 177 -33.66 4.60 43.60
N MET A 178 -32.42 5.10 43.71
CA MET A 178 -31.69 5.11 44.98
C MET A 178 -32.38 5.98 46.03
N GLU A 179 -32.93 7.14 45.65
CA GLU A 179 -33.68 8.00 46.56
C GLU A 179 -34.98 7.35 47.06
N LEU A 180 -35.72 6.66 46.17
CA LEU A 180 -36.92 5.92 46.53
C LEU A 180 -36.62 4.77 47.49
N LEU A 181 -35.56 4.00 47.24
CA LEU A 181 -35.12 2.93 48.12
C LEU A 181 -34.69 3.45 49.50
N ALA A 182 -34.01 4.61 49.54
CA ALA A 182 -33.65 5.25 50.80
C ALA A 182 -34.89 5.63 51.63
N ARG A 183 -35.88 6.29 51.00
CA ARG A 183 -37.16 6.63 51.66
C ARG A 183 -37.95 5.40 52.12
N GLU A 184 -37.89 4.29 51.38
CA GLU A 184 -38.55 3.04 51.79
C GLU A 184 -37.89 2.46 53.05
N ARG A 185 -36.56 2.51 53.13
CA ARG A 185 -35.81 2.07 54.32
C ARG A 185 -36.13 2.92 55.54
N GLU A 186 -36.23 4.24 55.40
CA GLU A 186 -36.65 5.13 56.49
C GLU A 186 -38.06 4.76 56.99
N ARG A 187 -39.02 4.58 56.08
CA ARG A 187 -40.39 4.17 56.45
C ARG A 187 -40.47 2.80 57.12
N LYS A 188 -39.55 1.88 56.82
CA LYS A 188 -39.46 0.58 57.49
C LYS A 188 -38.84 0.65 58.89
N ALA A 189 -37.99 1.65 59.16
CA ALA A 189 -37.35 1.80 60.46
C ALA A 189 -38.27 2.44 61.51
N GLU A 190 -39.31 3.18 61.09
CA GLU A 190 -40.31 3.81 61.96
C GLU A 190 -41.46 2.87 62.38
N ARG A 191 -41.56 1.67 61.79
CA ARG A 191 -42.57 0.66 62.12
C ARG A 191 -42.01 -0.42 63.01
#